data_AF-A0A1X7SPC8-F1
#
_entry.id   AF-A0A1X7SPC8-F1
#
_cell.length_a   1.000
_cell.length_b   1.000
_cell.length_c   1.000
_cell.angle_alpha   90.00
_cell.angle_beta   90.00
_cell.angle_gamma   90.00
#
_symmetry.space_group_name_H-M   'P 1'
#
loop_
_entity.id
_entity.type
_entity.pdbx_description
1 polymer ?
#
loop_
_entity_poly.entity_id
_entity_poly.type
_entity_poly.pdbx_seq_one_letter_code
_entity_poly.pdbx_strand_id
1 'polypeptide(L)'
;MLVYLFFIRVCFYKYIPSMLTRMSVGIFLAFIVTVSKVVIFVIKRSCSDLNNISKFLFASQTIQGFSFILLFPVSLEFTVAQSPVHMRGVMVGLWYATWGIGLFLNITLKFPFDCESQYICTSFYYYITKSVLVLIILIVFVILAKRYKYRVRENEVNIVQIVDDHYQRYMEQREQFMSGIDSDSSSD
;
A
#
# COMPACT_ATOMS: atom_id res chain seq x y z
N MET A 1 6.01 -2.34 -13.81
CA MET A 1 6.01 -1.63 -12.51
C MET A 1 6.92 -2.29 -11.47
N LEU A 2 6.87 -3.62 -11.29
CA LEU A 2 7.80 -4.38 -10.43
C LEU A 2 9.28 -4.29 -10.88
N VAL A 3 9.54 -4.09 -12.18
CA VAL A 3 10.90 -3.94 -12.73
C VAL A 3 11.65 -2.72 -12.17
N TYR A 4 10.95 -1.63 -11.87
CA TYR A 4 11.58 -0.42 -11.29
C TYR A 4 12.06 -0.65 -9.85
N LEU A 5 11.30 -1.40 -9.06
CA LEU A 5 11.71 -1.83 -7.73
C LEU A 5 12.97 -2.70 -7.80
N PHE A 6 13.10 -3.55 -8.81
CA PHE A 6 14.29 -4.37 -9.03
C PHE A 6 15.54 -3.51 -9.27
N PHE A 7 15.49 -2.53 -10.19
CA PHE A 7 16.61 -1.63 -10.45
C PHE A 7 16.98 -0.76 -9.24
N ILE A 8 16.00 -0.23 -8.50
CA ILE A 8 16.28 0.57 -7.30
C ILE A 8 16.84 -0.27 -6.15
N ARG A 9 16.35 -1.50 -5.95
CA ARG A 9 16.89 -2.40 -4.92
C ARG A 9 18.34 -2.77 -5.20
N VAL A 10 18.68 -3.01 -6.47
CA VAL A 10 20.04 -3.36 -6.89
C VAL A 10 21.00 -2.19 -6.71
N CYS A 11 20.60 -0.96 -7.06
CA CYS A 11 21.48 0.21 -6.96
C CYS A 11 21.58 0.83 -5.55
N PHE A 12 20.55 0.72 -4.70
CA PHE A 12 20.45 1.51 -3.46
C PHE A 12 20.14 0.72 -2.18
N TYR A 13 20.36 -0.60 -2.13
CA TYR A 13 19.97 -1.45 -0.99
C TYR A 13 20.40 -0.92 0.40
N LYS A 14 21.57 -0.27 0.48
CA LYS A 14 22.17 0.23 1.73
C LYS A 14 21.49 1.48 2.31
N TYR A 15 20.76 2.24 1.51
CA TYR A 15 20.10 3.49 1.92
C TYR A 15 18.58 3.40 1.96
N ILE A 16 18.00 2.20 1.80
CA ILE A 16 16.54 2.04 1.74
C ILE A 16 15.95 2.23 3.15
N PRO A 17 15.20 3.32 3.41
CA PRO A 17 14.53 3.49 4.69
C PRO A 17 13.34 2.52 4.78
N SER A 18 12.80 2.33 5.98
CA SER A 18 11.67 1.39 6.22
C SER A 18 10.51 1.61 5.23
N MET A 19 9.75 0.56 4.90
CA MET A 19 8.61 0.66 3.97
C MET A 19 7.61 1.75 4.41
N LEU A 20 7.37 1.86 5.73
CA LEU A 20 6.48 2.87 6.32
C LEU A 20 6.98 4.30 6.08
N THR A 21 8.28 4.53 6.28
CA THR A 21 8.89 5.85 6.04
C THR A 21 8.82 6.25 4.57
N ARG A 22 9.02 5.31 3.64
CA ARG A 22 8.90 5.57 2.19
C ARG A 22 7.46 5.97 1.82
N MET A 23 6.47 5.26 2.35
CA MET A 23 5.06 5.64 2.16
C MET A 23 4.74 7.00 2.78
N SER A 24 5.24 7.28 3.99
CA SER A 24 5.05 8.58 4.65
C SER A 24 5.61 9.73 3.81
N VAL A 25 6.81 9.57 3.24
CA VAL A 25 7.41 10.55 2.33
C VAL A 25 6.56 10.71 1.08
N GLY A 26 6.03 9.63 0.51
CA GLY A 26 5.11 9.67 -0.63
C GLY A 26 3.85 10.50 -0.35
N ILE A 27 3.18 10.26 0.79
CA ILE A 27 1.97 11.01 1.19
C ILE A 27 2.30 12.48 1.49
N PHE A 28 3.44 12.75 2.13
CA PHE A 28 3.89 14.12 2.40
C PHE A 28 4.17 14.90 1.11
N LEU A 29 4.82 14.27 0.11
CA LEU A 29 4.98 14.86 -1.22
C LEU A 29 3.64 15.10 -1.91
N ALA A 30 2.67 14.19 -1.78
CA ALA A 30 1.32 14.40 -2.31
C ALA A 30 0.65 15.63 -1.67
N PHE A 31 0.82 15.82 -0.36
CA PHE A 31 0.32 16.99 0.34
C PHE A 31 0.97 18.28 -0.21
N ILE A 32 2.30 18.33 -0.33
CA ILE A 32 3.02 19.48 -0.93
C ILE A 32 2.50 19.80 -2.33
N VAL A 33 2.26 18.78 -3.16
CA VAL A 33 1.68 18.96 -4.50
C VAL A 33 0.30 19.61 -4.43
N THR A 34 -0.57 19.15 -3.53
CA THR A 34 -1.91 19.76 -3.39
C THR A 34 -1.84 21.21 -2.94
N VAL A 35 -0.97 21.54 -1.99
CA VAL A 35 -0.73 22.92 -1.53
C VAL A 35 -0.17 23.78 -2.67
N SER A 36 0.80 23.25 -3.43
CA SER A 36 1.35 23.94 -4.61
C SER A 36 0.27 24.26 -5.64
N LYS A 37 -0.66 23.32 -5.91
CA LYS A 37 -1.81 23.58 -6.80
C LYS A 37 -2.71 24.67 -6.24
N VAL A 38 -3.03 24.66 -4.95
CA VAL A 38 -3.78 25.75 -4.29
C VAL A 38 -3.11 27.09 -4.54
N VAL A 39 -1.81 27.22 -4.27
CA VAL A 39 -1.04 28.46 -4.47
C VAL A 39 -1.07 28.92 -5.93
N ILE A 40 -0.87 28.01 -6.89
CA ILE A 40 -0.95 28.32 -8.32
C ILE A 40 -2.33 28.89 -8.69
N PHE A 41 -3.41 28.31 -8.16
CA PHE A 41 -4.76 28.81 -8.41
C PHE A 41 -5.08 30.15 -7.71
N VAL A 42 -4.47 30.44 -6.54
CA VAL A 42 -4.52 31.77 -5.91
C VAL A 42 -3.82 32.82 -6.77
N ILE A 43 -2.62 32.49 -7.27
CA ILE A 43 -1.84 33.38 -8.15
C ILE A 43 -2.59 33.59 -9.46
N LYS A 44 -3.15 32.54 -10.08
CA LYS A 44 -3.98 32.65 -11.29
C LYS A 44 -5.16 33.61 -11.11
N ARG A 45 -5.79 33.62 -9.93
CA ARG A 45 -6.87 34.56 -9.61
C ARG A 45 -6.37 36.01 -9.50
N SER A 46 -5.11 36.19 -9.08
CA SER A 46 -4.53 37.51 -8.78
C SER A 46 -3.75 38.11 -9.96
N CYS A 47 -3.22 37.29 -10.86
CA CYS A 47 -2.43 37.71 -12.03
C CYS A 47 -2.66 36.75 -13.21
N SER A 48 -3.07 37.29 -14.36
CA SER A 48 -3.48 36.53 -15.55
C SER A 48 -2.32 36.11 -16.47
N ASP A 49 -1.12 35.89 -15.93
CA ASP A 49 0.04 35.53 -16.76
C ASP A 49 0.09 34.02 -17.06
N LEU A 50 -0.42 33.64 -18.24
CA LEU A 50 -0.85 32.28 -18.60
C LEU A 50 0.32 31.32 -18.87
N ASN A 51 1.46 31.82 -19.36
CA ASN A 51 2.63 31.00 -19.75
C ASN A 51 3.45 30.47 -18.58
N ASN A 52 3.46 31.19 -17.45
CA ASN A 52 4.15 30.74 -16.24
C ASN A 52 3.32 29.67 -15.51
N ILE A 53 1.98 29.79 -15.52
CA ILE A 53 1.06 28.87 -14.86
C ILE A 53 1.15 27.45 -15.44
N SER A 54 1.22 27.31 -16.76
CA SER A 54 1.31 25.98 -17.42
C SER A 54 2.59 25.24 -17.04
N LYS A 55 3.74 25.95 -16.97
CA LYS A 55 5.02 25.39 -16.51
C LYS A 55 4.97 24.95 -15.05
N PHE A 56 4.37 25.75 -14.16
CA PHE A 56 4.21 25.38 -12.75
C PHE A 56 3.27 24.18 -12.55
N LEU A 57 2.19 24.10 -13.32
CA LEU A 57 1.29 22.93 -13.29
C LEU A 57 1.99 21.66 -13.77
N PHE A 58 2.83 21.76 -14.81
CA PHE A 58 3.63 20.63 -15.28
C PHE A 58 4.62 20.15 -14.20
N ALA A 59 5.32 21.09 -13.54
CA ALA A 59 6.22 20.76 -12.44
C ALA A 59 5.48 20.06 -11.28
N SER A 60 4.31 20.57 -10.89
CA SER A 60 3.45 19.96 -9.87
C SER A 60 3.00 18.55 -10.26
N GLN A 61 2.70 18.32 -11.55
CA GLN A 61 2.31 17.01 -12.06
C GLN A 61 3.47 16.00 -12.03
N THR A 62 4.70 16.43 -12.36
CA THR A 62 5.88 15.57 -12.27
C THR A 62 6.15 15.12 -10.84
N ILE A 63 6.05 16.03 -9.86
CA ILE A 63 6.19 15.70 -8.43
C ILE A 63 5.10 14.74 -7.97
N GLN A 64 3.86 14.90 -8.49
CA GLN A 64 2.78 13.95 -8.23
C GLN A 64 3.09 12.54 -8.74
N GLY A 65 3.74 12.43 -9.90
CA GLY A 65 4.23 11.15 -10.43
C GLY A 65 5.25 10.49 -9.51
N PHE A 66 6.21 11.24 -8.98
CA PHE A 66 7.19 10.74 -8.00
C PHE A 66 6.52 10.25 -6.70
N SER A 67 5.54 10.99 -6.19
CA SER A 67 4.74 10.56 -5.04
C SER A 67 4.03 9.23 -5.31
N PHE A 68 3.44 9.07 -6.50
CA PHE A 68 2.76 7.82 -6.88
C PHE A 68 3.71 6.63 -6.95
N ILE A 69 4.91 6.83 -7.51
CA ILE A 69 5.97 5.80 -7.57
C ILE A 69 6.44 5.38 -6.18
N LEU A 70 6.45 6.28 -5.19
CA LEU A 70 6.83 5.94 -3.82
C LEU A 70 5.71 5.25 -3.03
N LEU A 71 4.45 5.55 -3.33
CA LEU A 71 3.31 5.07 -2.55
C LEU A 71 2.75 3.76 -3.09
N PHE A 72 2.49 3.67 -4.39
CA PHE A 72 1.77 2.56 -4.99
C PHE A 72 2.52 1.22 -4.87
N PRO A 73 3.78 1.09 -5.32
CA PRO A 73 4.47 -0.20 -5.23
C PRO A 73 4.83 -0.57 -3.79
N VAL A 74 5.23 0.42 -2.97
CA VAL A 74 5.62 0.18 -1.58
C VAL A 74 4.42 -0.27 -0.76
N SER A 75 3.23 0.31 -0.97
CA SER A 75 2.00 -0.12 -0.27
C SER A 75 1.60 -1.56 -0.61
N LEU A 76 1.78 -1.98 -1.87
CA LEU A 76 1.52 -3.36 -2.28
C LEU A 76 2.56 -4.32 -1.68
N GLU A 77 3.85 -3.99 -1.76
CA GLU A 77 4.92 -4.78 -1.14
C GLU A 77 4.69 -4.96 0.36
N PHE A 78 4.31 -3.89 1.05
CA PHE A 78 4.00 -3.94 2.47
C PHE A 78 2.78 -4.82 2.77
N THR A 79 1.72 -4.71 1.98
CA THR A 79 0.52 -5.55 2.14
C THR A 79 0.86 -7.04 1.97
N VAL A 80 1.71 -7.38 0.99
CA VAL A 80 2.19 -8.76 0.78
C VAL A 80 3.15 -9.21 1.88
N ALA A 81 4.03 -8.34 2.37
CA ALA A 81 4.97 -8.65 3.44
C ALA A 81 4.25 -8.92 4.78
N GLN A 82 3.20 -8.16 5.08
CA GLN A 82 2.48 -8.25 6.34
C GLN A 82 1.35 -9.30 6.33
N SER A 83 0.90 -9.75 5.17
CA SER A 83 -0.20 -10.72 5.07
C SER A 83 0.24 -12.16 5.39
N PRO A 84 -0.61 -12.94 6.10
CA PRO A 84 -0.36 -14.35 6.35
C PRO A 84 -0.37 -15.14 5.03
N VAL A 85 0.42 -16.21 4.96
CA VAL A 85 0.73 -16.95 3.71
C VAL A 85 -0.53 -17.40 2.98
N HIS A 86 -1.50 -17.95 3.69
CA HIS A 86 -2.75 -18.46 3.13
C HIS A 86 -3.78 -17.37 2.77
N MET A 87 -3.59 -16.11 3.18
CA MET A 87 -4.51 -14.99 2.87
C MET A 87 -3.88 -13.89 2.01
N ARG A 88 -2.67 -14.12 1.46
CA ARG A 88 -1.98 -13.10 0.66
C ARG A 88 -2.82 -12.61 -0.51
N GLY A 89 -3.49 -13.52 -1.23
CA GLY A 89 -4.36 -13.17 -2.35
C GLY A 89 -5.54 -12.28 -1.95
N VAL A 90 -6.16 -12.56 -0.80
CA VAL A 90 -7.26 -11.75 -0.26
C VAL A 90 -6.82 -10.34 0.08
N MET A 91 -5.64 -10.20 0.71
CA MET A 91 -5.10 -8.88 1.07
C MET A 91 -4.71 -8.04 -0.15
N VAL A 92 -4.17 -8.67 -1.20
CA VAL A 92 -3.91 -7.99 -2.49
C VAL A 92 -5.23 -7.58 -3.15
N GLY A 93 -6.26 -8.43 -3.13
CA GLY A 93 -7.59 -8.09 -3.63
C GLY A 93 -8.21 -6.89 -2.90
N LEU A 94 -8.10 -6.85 -1.57
CA LEU A 94 -8.57 -5.72 -0.74
C LEU A 94 -7.82 -4.43 -1.08
N TRP A 95 -6.54 -4.51 -1.39
CA TRP A 95 -5.75 -3.36 -1.84
C TRP A 95 -6.25 -2.80 -3.17
N TYR A 96 -6.56 -3.65 -4.17
CA TYR A 96 -7.17 -3.20 -5.42
C TYR A 96 -8.58 -2.63 -5.23
N ALA A 97 -9.38 -3.23 -4.33
CA ALA A 97 -10.69 -2.69 -3.98
C ALA A 97 -10.55 -1.27 -3.36
N THR A 98 -9.57 -1.08 -2.49
CA THR A 98 -9.27 0.24 -1.89
C THR A 98 -8.87 1.27 -2.95
N TRP A 99 -8.10 0.86 -3.96
CA TRP A 99 -7.78 1.72 -5.10
C TRP A 99 -9.03 2.13 -5.89
N GLY A 100 -9.93 1.17 -6.17
CA GLY A 100 -11.21 1.43 -6.84
C GLY A 100 -12.10 2.40 -6.05
N ILE A 101 -12.22 2.21 -4.73
CA ILE A 101 -12.95 3.12 -3.83
C ILE A 101 -12.34 4.53 -3.89
N GLY A 102 -11.01 4.65 -3.92
CA GLY A 102 -10.33 5.94 -4.06
C GLY A 102 -10.67 6.68 -5.36
N LEU A 103 -10.78 5.95 -6.47
CA LEU A 103 -11.23 6.52 -7.75
C LEU A 103 -12.68 6.97 -7.68
N PHE A 104 -13.56 6.17 -7.07
CA PHE A 104 -14.96 6.52 -6.88
C PHE A 104 -15.11 7.79 -6.04
N LEU A 105 -14.43 7.88 -4.89
CA LEU A 105 -14.43 9.07 -4.04
C LEU A 105 -13.93 10.32 -4.77
N ASN A 106 -12.90 10.18 -5.62
CA ASN A 106 -12.39 11.30 -6.42
C ASN A 106 -13.42 11.83 -7.43
N ILE A 107 -14.26 10.96 -8.00
CA ILE A 107 -15.36 11.38 -8.89
C ILE A 107 -16.47 12.05 -8.07
N THR A 108 -16.90 11.43 -6.97
CA THR A 108 -17.92 11.99 -6.07
C THR A 108 -17.53 13.37 -5.54
N LEU A 109 -16.25 13.57 -5.18
CA LEU A 109 -15.75 14.86 -4.69
C LEU A 109 -15.71 15.95 -5.77
N LYS A 110 -15.70 15.60 -7.07
CA LYS A 110 -15.73 16.58 -8.17
C LYS A 110 -17.14 17.08 -8.48
N PHE A 111 -18.14 16.23 -8.27
CA PHE A 111 -19.54 16.52 -8.56
C PHE A 111 -20.05 17.85 -7.96
N PRO A 112 -19.83 18.17 -6.66
CA PRO A 112 -20.34 19.42 -6.07
C PRO A 112 -19.62 20.69 -6.54
N PHE A 113 -18.57 20.59 -7.36
CA PHE A 113 -17.78 21.74 -7.83
C PHE A 113 -17.89 21.98 -9.33
N ASP A 114 -18.86 21.35 -10.02
CA ASP A 114 -19.13 21.48 -11.46
C ASP A 114 -17.87 21.40 -12.32
N CYS A 115 -16.96 20.48 -11.97
CA CYS A 115 -15.73 20.28 -12.70
C CYS A 115 -16.02 19.52 -14.02
N GLU A 116 -16.10 20.24 -15.13
CA GLU A 116 -16.39 19.68 -16.47
C GLU A 116 -15.27 18.78 -17.01
N SER A 117 -14.00 19.03 -16.62
CA SER A 117 -12.85 18.26 -17.11
C SER A 117 -12.42 17.11 -16.20
N GLN A 118 -12.09 15.97 -16.81
CA GLN A 118 -11.63 14.75 -16.10
C GLN A 118 -10.30 14.96 -15.36
N TYR A 119 -9.41 15.83 -15.84
CA TYR A 119 -8.03 15.93 -15.36
C TYR A 119 -7.73 17.19 -14.55
N ILE A 120 -8.35 18.33 -14.91
CA ILE A 120 -8.07 19.63 -14.29
C ILE A 120 -9.39 20.30 -13.92
N CYS A 121 -9.68 20.39 -12.62
CA CYS A 121 -10.71 21.31 -12.18
C CYS A 121 -10.10 22.71 -12.06
N THR A 122 -10.86 23.74 -12.43
CA THR A 122 -10.46 25.16 -12.29
C THR A 122 -10.94 25.77 -10.96
N SER A 123 -11.83 25.08 -10.24
CA SER A 123 -12.37 25.56 -8.98
C SER A 123 -11.32 25.59 -7.88
N PHE A 124 -11.15 26.75 -7.25
CA PHE A 124 -10.25 26.95 -6.11
C PHE A 124 -10.69 26.13 -4.89
N TYR A 125 -11.99 26.14 -4.58
CA TYR A 125 -12.56 25.43 -3.42
C TYR A 125 -12.36 23.92 -3.48
N TYR A 126 -12.33 23.34 -4.68
CA TYR A 126 -12.01 21.93 -4.88
C TYR A 126 -10.59 21.58 -4.40
N TYR A 127 -9.57 22.40 -4.75
CA TYR A 127 -8.20 22.13 -4.30
C TYR A 127 -8.00 22.37 -2.81
N ILE A 128 -8.70 23.33 -2.21
CA ILE A 128 -8.72 23.52 -0.75
C ILE A 128 -9.30 22.29 -0.07
N THR A 129 -10.48 21.83 -0.50
CA THR A 129 -11.12 20.63 0.05
C THR A 129 -10.23 19.40 -0.09
N LYS A 130 -9.60 19.23 -1.26
CA LYS A 130 -8.66 18.14 -1.51
C LYS A 130 -7.41 18.22 -0.64
N SER A 131 -6.88 19.42 -0.41
CA SER A 131 -5.71 19.63 0.45
C SER A 131 -6.02 19.30 1.91
N VAL A 132 -7.18 19.74 2.42
CA VAL A 132 -7.66 19.40 3.78
C VAL A 132 -7.86 17.88 3.92
N LEU A 133 -8.46 17.23 2.93
CA LEU A 133 -8.65 15.78 2.95
C LEU A 133 -7.31 15.02 2.99
N VAL A 134 -6.34 15.41 2.17
CA VAL A 134 -5.00 14.80 2.15
C VAL A 134 -4.26 15.06 3.47
N LEU A 135 -4.44 16.23 4.09
CA LEU A 135 -3.86 16.52 5.40
C LEU A 135 -4.43 15.60 6.49
N ILE A 136 -5.74 15.38 6.52
CA ILE A 136 -6.38 14.45 7.46
C ILE A 136 -5.81 13.04 7.26
N ILE A 137 -5.71 12.57 6.01
CA ILE A 137 -5.13 11.26 5.68
C ILE A 137 -3.68 11.19 6.14
N LEU A 138 -2.87 12.24 5.95
CA LEU A 138 -1.48 12.29 6.40
C LEU A 138 -1.39 12.17 7.93
N ILE A 139 -2.21 12.91 8.68
CA ILE A 139 -2.23 12.88 10.15
C ILE A 139 -2.59 11.48 10.64
N VAL A 140 -3.69 10.92 10.12
CA VAL A 140 -4.14 9.57 10.46
C VAL A 140 -3.06 8.54 10.13
N PHE A 141 -2.45 8.64 8.96
CA PHE A 141 -1.38 7.74 8.53
C PHE A 141 -0.17 7.82 9.47
N VAL A 142 0.28 9.02 9.86
CA VAL A 142 1.43 9.17 10.77
C VAL A 142 1.13 8.60 12.16
N ILE A 143 -0.08 8.79 12.67
CA ILE A 143 -0.50 8.21 13.96
C ILE A 143 -0.51 6.69 13.88
N LEU A 144 -1.13 6.13 12.84
CA LEU A 144 -1.15 4.69 12.61
C LEU A 144 0.26 4.14 12.43
N ALA A 145 1.11 4.84 11.66
CA ALA A 145 2.48 4.44 11.40
C ALA A 145 3.32 4.38 12.69
N LYS A 146 3.15 5.36 13.59
CA LYS A 146 3.83 5.35 14.90
C LYS A 146 3.35 4.23 15.82
N ARG A 147 2.06 3.87 15.74
CA ARG A 147 1.47 2.79 16.54
C ARG A 147 1.61 1.41 15.91
N TYR A 148 2.03 1.35 14.65
CA TYR A 148 2.11 0.11 13.90
C TYR A 148 3.31 -0.72 14.37
N LYS A 149 3.03 -1.82 15.07
CA LYS A 149 4.04 -2.82 15.39
C LYS A 149 4.24 -3.73 14.19
N TYR A 150 5.45 -3.78 13.64
CA TYR A 150 5.79 -4.72 12.59
C TYR A 150 5.61 -6.17 13.08
N ARG A 151 4.85 -6.97 12.33
CA ARG A 151 4.83 -8.42 12.51
C ARG A 151 6.20 -8.99 12.14
N VAL A 152 7.02 -9.27 13.16
CA VAL A 152 8.23 -10.09 13.00
C VAL A 152 7.75 -11.53 12.78
N ARG A 153 8.17 -12.15 11.68
CA ARG A 153 7.94 -13.59 11.48
C ARG A 153 9.04 -14.32 12.25
N GLU A 154 8.79 -14.67 13.50
CA GLU A 154 9.62 -15.66 14.21
C GLU A 154 9.35 -17.09 13.72
N ASN A 155 8.28 -17.30 12.96
CA ASN A 155 8.04 -18.59 12.32
C ASN A 155 8.77 -18.59 10.96
N GLU A 156 10.08 -18.83 11.00
CA GLU A 156 10.60 -19.88 10.11
C GLU A 156 9.62 -21.03 10.29
N VAL A 157 8.92 -21.43 9.22
CA VAL A 157 8.14 -22.67 9.26
C VAL A 157 9.11 -23.69 9.82
N ASN A 158 8.91 -24.13 11.08
CA ASN A 158 9.87 -25.04 11.69
C ASN A 158 9.68 -26.34 10.94
N ILE A 159 10.44 -26.50 9.85
CA ILE A 159 10.35 -27.66 8.96
C ILE A 159 10.54 -28.91 9.82
N VAL A 160 11.39 -28.83 10.84
CA VAL A 160 11.56 -29.87 11.86
C VAL A 160 10.24 -30.19 12.54
N GLN A 161 9.47 -29.20 12.99
CA GLN A 161 8.21 -29.43 13.69
C GLN A 161 7.09 -29.97 12.76
N ILE A 162 7.07 -29.55 11.49
CA ILE A 162 6.14 -30.12 10.49
C ILE A 162 6.53 -31.56 10.12
N VAL A 163 7.82 -31.80 9.96
CA VAL A 163 8.36 -33.13 9.66
C VAL A 163 8.14 -34.06 10.85
N ASP A 164 8.44 -33.63 12.08
CA ASP A 164 8.17 -34.39 13.31
C ASP A 164 6.70 -34.75 13.42
N ASP A 165 5.79 -33.79 13.25
CA ASP A 165 4.35 -34.03 13.35
C ASP A 165 3.84 -35.00 12.26
N HIS A 166 4.46 -35.00 11.07
CA HIS A 166 4.15 -35.97 10.02
C HIS A 166 4.70 -37.37 10.34
N TYR A 167 5.92 -37.48 10.87
CA TYR A 167 6.51 -38.76 11.26
C TYR A 167 5.78 -39.37 12.46
N GLN A 168 5.40 -38.56 13.44
CA GLN A 168 4.65 -38.97 14.63
C GLN A 168 3.32 -39.62 14.23
N ARG A 169 2.54 -38.96 13.35
CA ARG A 169 1.27 -39.52 12.84
C ARG A 169 1.47 -40.83 12.08
N TYR A 170 2.56 -40.97 11.33
CA TYR A 170 2.88 -42.20 10.61
C TYR A 170 3.20 -43.35 11.59
N MET A 171 3.93 -43.07 12.66
CA MET A 171 4.25 -44.06 13.70
C MET A 171 2.98 -44.52 14.45
N GLU A 172 2.12 -43.58 14.85
CA GLU A 172 0.84 -43.90 15.52
C GLU A 172 -0.07 -44.78 14.64
N GLN A 173 -0.18 -44.48 13.34
CA GLN A 173 -0.94 -45.32 12.40
C GLN A 173 -0.37 -46.73 12.28
N ARG A 174 0.96 -46.86 12.28
CA ARG A 174 1.64 -48.16 12.22
C ARG A 174 1.42 -48.98 13.49
N GLU A 175 1.49 -48.35 14.67
CA GLU A 175 1.21 -49.00 15.95
C GLU A 175 -0.23 -49.52 16.02
N GLN A 176 -1.20 -48.71 15.60
CA GLN A 176 -2.61 -49.14 15.54
C GLN A 176 -2.78 -50.35 14.61
N PHE A 177 -2.17 -50.33 13.43
CA PHE A 177 -2.22 -51.46 12.49
C PHE A 177 -1.61 -52.74 13.08
N MET A 178 -0.45 -52.64 13.74
CA MET A 178 0.20 -53.79 14.38
C MET A 178 -0.63 -54.33 15.55
N SER A 179 -1.18 -53.44 16.39
CA SER A 179 -2.04 -53.84 17.51
C SER A 179 -3.31 -54.55 17.04
N GLY A 180 -3.86 -54.16 15.89
CA GLY A 180 -5.00 -54.84 15.26
C GLY A 180 -4.67 -56.26 14.80
N ILE A 181 -3.50 -56.45 14.19
CA ILE A 181 -3.01 -57.78 13.79
C ILE A 181 -2.79 -58.68 15.02
N ASP A 182 -2.19 -58.15 16.08
CA ASP A 182 -1.93 -58.91 17.30
C ASP A 182 -3.26 -59.33 17.96
N SER A 183 -4.27 -58.45 18.03
CA SER A 183 -5.59 -58.79 18.54
C SER A 183 -6.31 -59.84 17.68
N ASP A 184 -6.21 -59.77 16.36
CA ASP A 184 -6.81 -60.75 15.46
C ASP A 184 -6.11 -62.11 15.58
N SER A 185 -4.78 -62.13 15.74
CA SER A 185 -4.00 -63.36 15.94
C SER A 185 -4.22 -64.06 17.29
N SER A 186 -4.72 -63.32 18.29
CA SER A 186 -5.04 -63.85 19.62
C SER A 186 -6.46 -64.40 19.75
N SER A 187 -7.26 -64.27 18.69
CA SER A 187 -8.68 -64.66 18.64
C SER A 187 -8.95 -65.96 17.87
N ASP A 188 -7.91 -66.58 17.29
CA ASP A 188 -7.90 -67.92 16.67
C ASP A 188 -7.24 -68.96 17.59
#